data_AF-A0A6M7W2U9-F1
#
_entry.id   AF-A0A6M7W2U9-F1
#
_cell.length_a   1.000
_cell.length_b   1.000
_cell.length_c   1.000
_cell.angle_alpha   90.00
_cell.angle_beta   90.00
_cell.angle_gamma   90.00
#
_symmetry.space_group_name_H-M   'P 1'
#
loop_
_entity.id
_entity.type
_entity.pdbx_description
1 polymer ?
#
loop_
_entity_poly.entity_id
_entity_poly.type
_entity_poly.pdbx_seq_one_letter_code
_entity_poly.pdbx_strand_id
1 'polypeptide(L)'
;MSLRLATFNVENLMNRFDFSGYRNQLNEDRTLALFDIQSEAEYKVLEQARAIAQSDDTRQLSALAIAATRADIICMQEVDNIEALKAFEYGYLFKMVGQGYRQKYTTSGNDSRGIDVAVMMRNETAQGQPIEFVRMTSHAYVTYEQFGLHTPELAALGSQANERIFRRDCLEVDITVGGLPLTLYLVHFKSMGPPRNGLDGREATMPVRIAEALAVRRIIEERFGRDHAADKRWAICGDMNDYRQRVKIAGDDVDGYRFEVVDESQSCINLLTAGGFCENVVERRPEMNRWTFYHTRGPEERHLCQLDYILLSRGLAAKNATAVPDIIRNGQPWRTIFPAGQEVERFPRAGWDRPKASDHCPVAITLDMA
;
A
#
# COMPACT_ATOMS: atom_id res chain seq x y z
N MET A 1 -7.93 -25.87 -0.51
CA MET A 1 -7.54 -25.31 0.80
C MET A 1 -7.49 -23.79 0.67
N SER A 2 -8.45 -23.06 1.24
CA SER A 2 -8.57 -21.62 0.96
C SER A 2 -7.72 -20.75 1.91
N LEU A 3 -7.09 -19.71 1.35
CA LEU A 3 -6.42 -18.61 2.06
C LEU A 3 -6.94 -17.27 1.55
N ARG A 4 -7.40 -16.38 2.44
CA ARG A 4 -7.73 -15.00 2.11
C ARG A 4 -6.54 -14.08 2.39
N LEU A 5 -5.88 -13.61 1.33
CA LEU A 5 -4.73 -12.71 1.39
C LEU A 5 -5.15 -11.28 1.05
N ALA A 6 -4.73 -10.30 1.84
CA ALA A 6 -4.99 -8.89 1.59
C ALA A 6 -3.75 -8.02 1.66
N THR A 7 -3.82 -6.84 1.04
CA THR A 7 -2.89 -5.74 1.29
C THR A 7 -3.60 -4.42 1.51
N PHE A 8 -3.03 -3.56 2.35
CA PHE A 8 -3.61 -2.26 2.67
C PHE A 8 -2.57 -1.26 3.21
N ASN A 9 -2.41 -0.12 2.54
CA ASN A 9 -1.72 1.04 3.11
C ASN A 9 -2.65 1.74 4.11
N VAL A 10 -2.27 1.76 5.40
CA VAL A 10 -3.11 2.26 6.50
C VAL A 10 -2.89 3.73 6.85
N GLU A 11 -2.17 4.48 6.00
CA GLU A 11 -1.93 5.93 6.13
C GLU A 11 -1.47 6.29 7.56
N ASN A 12 -0.35 5.68 7.97
CA ASN A 12 0.34 5.81 9.26
C ASN A 12 -0.48 5.32 10.46
N LEU A 13 -0.12 4.15 10.96
CA LEU A 13 -0.71 3.56 12.15
C LEU A 13 -0.10 4.15 13.43
N MET A 14 -0.79 5.15 13.99
CA MET A 14 -0.43 5.89 15.22
C MET A 14 0.78 6.82 15.10
N ASN A 15 0.46 8.07 14.82
CA ASN A 15 1.38 9.17 14.54
C ASN A 15 2.34 9.50 15.69
N ARG A 16 3.61 9.71 15.32
CA ARG A 16 4.48 10.67 16.01
C ARG A 16 4.04 12.07 15.58
N PHE A 17 3.84 12.98 16.52
CA PHE A 17 3.43 14.33 16.15
C PHE A 17 4.42 14.97 15.16
N ASP A 18 3.91 15.39 14.01
CA ASP A 18 4.67 16.15 13.02
C ASP A 18 4.46 17.65 13.29
N PHE A 19 5.54 18.32 13.68
CA PHE A 19 5.53 19.75 13.95
C PHE A 19 6.14 20.57 12.82
N SER A 20 6.44 19.96 11.67
CA SER A 20 7.08 20.63 10.54
C SER A 20 6.24 21.77 9.98
N GLY A 21 4.91 21.69 10.11
CA GLY A 21 3.97 22.75 9.72
C GLY A 21 4.25 24.11 10.36
N TYR A 22 4.81 24.15 11.58
CA TYR A 22 5.17 25.41 12.24
C TYR A 22 6.23 26.22 11.45
N ARG A 23 7.16 25.53 10.78
CA ARG A 23 8.23 26.17 9.99
C ARG A 23 7.94 26.16 8.49
N ASN A 24 6.95 25.41 8.06
CA ASN A 24 6.60 25.24 6.66
C ASN A 24 5.08 25.19 6.50
N GLN A 25 4.48 26.31 6.09
CA GLN A 25 3.04 26.45 5.88
C GLN A 25 2.45 25.41 4.91
N LEU A 26 3.25 24.86 4.00
CA LEU A 26 2.78 23.78 3.11
C LEU A 26 2.47 22.47 3.85
N ASN A 27 3.06 22.28 5.04
CA ASN A 27 2.83 21.14 5.91
C ASN A 27 1.87 21.47 7.06
N GLU A 28 1.39 22.70 7.16
CA GLU A 28 0.47 23.12 8.20
C GLU A 28 -0.94 22.56 7.94
N ASP A 29 -1.58 21.98 8.96
CA ASP A 29 -2.95 21.51 8.81
C ASP A 29 -3.89 22.70 8.65
N ARG A 30 -4.83 22.60 7.70
CA ARG A 30 -5.82 23.65 7.40
C ARG A 30 -6.61 24.13 8.63
N THR A 31 -6.75 23.30 9.65
CA THR A 31 -7.45 23.67 10.90
C THR A 31 -6.58 24.63 11.72
N LEU A 32 -5.28 24.38 11.81
CA LEU A 32 -4.35 25.22 12.55
C LEU A 32 -4.14 26.56 11.85
N ALA A 33 -4.09 26.56 10.51
CA ALA A 33 -3.95 27.77 9.71
C ALA A 33 -5.09 28.80 9.86
N LEU A 34 -6.21 28.43 10.51
CA LEU A 34 -7.32 29.34 10.83
C LEU A 34 -7.10 30.16 12.11
N PHE A 35 -6.10 29.80 12.93
CA PHE A 35 -5.85 30.41 14.23
C PHE A 35 -4.55 31.20 14.21
N ASP A 36 -4.52 32.28 14.98
CA ASP A 36 -3.34 33.14 15.13
C ASP A 36 -2.38 32.55 16.19
N ILE A 37 -1.58 31.56 15.79
CA ILE A 37 -0.67 30.81 16.68
C ILE A 37 0.63 31.61 16.89
N GLN A 38 0.89 32.02 18.13
CA GLN A 38 1.98 32.98 18.44
C GLN A 38 3.34 32.32 18.71
N SER A 39 3.37 31.00 18.93
CA SER A 39 4.61 30.32 19.34
C SER A 39 4.67 28.84 18.94
N GLU A 40 5.90 28.32 18.84
CA GLU A 40 6.14 26.89 18.57
C GLU A 40 5.56 25.98 19.67
N ALA A 41 5.58 26.44 20.93
CA ALA A 41 5.04 25.69 22.06
C ALA A 41 3.51 25.55 21.95
N GLU A 42 2.84 26.65 21.58
CA GLU A 42 1.40 26.67 21.33
C GLU A 42 1.04 25.78 20.13
N TYR A 43 1.77 25.91 19.01
CA TYR A 43 1.58 25.07 17.83
C TYR A 43 1.64 23.58 18.19
N LYS A 44 2.66 23.17 18.97
CA LYS A 44 2.84 21.77 19.37
C LYS A 44 1.63 21.25 20.15
N VAL A 45 1.12 22.00 21.11
CA VAL A 45 -0.05 21.60 21.91
C VAL A 45 -1.30 21.47 21.03
N LEU A 46 -1.54 22.46 20.15
CA LEU A 46 -2.71 22.45 19.26
C LEU A 46 -2.63 21.32 18.24
N GLU A 47 -1.47 21.07 17.65
CA GLU A 47 -1.24 19.97 16.71
C GLU A 47 -1.44 18.61 17.38
N GLN A 48 -0.97 18.45 18.62
CA GLN A 48 -1.22 17.25 19.42
C GLN A 48 -2.71 17.01 19.66
N ALA A 49 -3.42 18.04 20.12
CA ALA A 49 -4.85 17.96 20.38
C ALA A 49 -5.64 17.63 19.10
N ARG A 50 -5.32 18.29 17.99
CA ARG A 50 -5.91 18.05 16.67
C ARG A 50 -5.71 16.60 16.21
N ALA A 51 -4.47 16.13 16.26
CA ALA A 51 -4.13 14.77 15.83
C ALA A 51 -4.86 13.71 16.67
N ILE A 52 -4.92 13.88 18.00
CA ILE A 52 -5.65 12.95 18.89
C ILE A 52 -7.15 12.98 18.58
N ALA A 53 -7.75 14.16 18.44
CA ALA A 53 -9.18 14.31 18.21
C ALA A 53 -9.68 13.64 16.92
N GLN A 54 -8.85 13.58 15.87
CA GLN A 54 -9.21 12.93 14.60
C GLN A 54 -8.80 11.44 14.55
N SER A 55 -7.98 10.98 15.49
CA SER A 55 -7.37 9.64 15.42
C SER A 55 -8.38 8.52 15.60
N ASP A 56 -9.29 8.63 16.58
CA ASP A 56 -10.25 7.55 16.89
C ASP A 56 -11.11 7.18 15.67
N ASP A 57 -11.73 8.17 15.03
CA ASP A 57 -12.57 7.96 13.84
C ASP A 57 -11.79 7.35 12.68
N THR A 58 -10.60 7.89 12.41
CA THR A 58 -9.72 7.38 11.35
C THR A 58 -9.37 5.92 11.63
N ARG A 59 -8.98 5.58 12.86
CA ARG A 59 -8.61 4.20 13.22
C ARG A 59 -9.81 3.25 13.20
N GLN A 60 -11.01 3.69 13.60
CA GLN A 60 -12.23 2.90 13.46
C GLN A 60 -12.52 2.60 11.97
N LEU A 61 -12.37 3.59 11.09
CA LEU A 61 -12.55 3.41 9.65
C LEU A 61 -11.50 2.48 9.03
N SER A 62 -10.21 2.61 9.41
CA SER A 62 -9.16 1.66 8.97
C SER A 62 -9.46 0.24 9.48
N ALA A 63 -9.96 0.09 10.70
CA ALA A 63 -10.34 -1.20 11.26
C ALA A 63 -11.53 -1.83 10.53
N LEU A 64 -12.55 -1.04 10.19
CA LEU A 64 -13.67 -1.48 9.36
C LEU A 64 -13.21 -1.92 7.97
N ALA A 65 -12.28 -1.18 7.35
CA ALA A 65 -11.69 -1.54 6.07
C ALA A 65 -10.97 -2.89 6.12
N ILE A 66 -10.15 -3.11 7.14
CA ILE A 66 -9.46 -4.39 7.37
C ILE A 66 -10.47 -5.50 7.65
N ALA A 67 -11.48 -5.28 8.48
CA ALA A 67 -12.51 -6.28 8.77
C ALA A 67 -13.28 -6.69 7.51
N ALA A 68 -13.60 -5.74 6.63
CA ALA A 68 -14.29 -5.98 5.37
C ALA A 68 -13.48 -6.86 4.38
N THR A 69 -12.14 -6.88 4.48
CA THR A 69 -11.32 -7.80 3.68
C THR A 69 -11.55 -9.28 4.02
N ARG A 70 -11.99 -9.55 5.26
CA ARG A 70 -12.09 -10.88 5.86
C ARG A 70 -10.78 -11.68 5.74
N ALA A 71 -9.65 -10.99 5.72
CA ALA A 71 -8.37 -11.62 5.47
C ALA A 71 -7.96 -12.57 6.60
N ASP A 72 -7.31 -13.65 6.18
CA ASP A 72 -6.55 -14.53 7.06
C ASP A 72 -5.16 -13.94 7.31
N ILE A 73 -4.61 -13.31 6.26
CA ILE A 73 -3.30 -12.63 6.25
C ILE A 73 -3.45 -11.26 5.59
N ILE A 74 -2.98 -10.21 6.24
CA ILE A 74 -2.95 -8.86 5.69
C ILE A 74 -1.53 -8.29 5.70
N CYS A 75 -1.08 -7.84 4.53
CA CYS A 75 0.17 -7.14 4.29
C CYS A 75 -0.08 -5.63 4.33
N MET A 76 0.55 -4.93 5.25
CA MET A 76 0.27 -3.53 5.57
C MET A 76 1.45 -2.64 5.23
N GLN A 77 1.17 -1.41 4.81
CA GLN A 77 2.15 -0.34 4.60
C GLN A 77 1.82 0.83 5.52
N GLU A 78 2.83 1.65 5.81
CA GLU A 78 2.70 2.80 6.72
C GLU A 78 2.28 2.37 8.13
N VAL A 79 2.97 1.35 8.64
CA VAL A 79 2.83 0.93 10.04
C VAL A 79 3.98 1.50 10.85
N ASP A 80 3.68 2.28 11.88
CA ASP A 80 4.71 3.06 12.57
C ASP A 80 5.73 2.21 13.33
N ASN A 81 5.23 1.21 14.05
CA ASN A 81 6.02 0.23 14.78
C ASN A 81 5.12 -0.89 15.30
N ILE A 82 5.75 -1.93 15.85
CA ILE A 82 5.05 -3.10 16.38
C ILE A 82 4.10 -2.78 17.55
N GLU A 83 4.42 -1.80 18.39
CA GLU A 83 3.59 -1.46 19.56
C GLU A 83 2.32 -0.70 19.12
N ALA A 84 2.45 0.22 18.17
CA ALA A 84 1.30 0.85 17.52
C ALA A 84 0.39 -0.18 16.83
N LEU A 85 0.97 -1.15 16.13
CA LEU A 85 0.21 -2.22 15.48
C LEU A 85 -0.55 -3.10 16.48
N LYS A 86 0.09 -3.46 17.61
CA LYS A 86 -0.56 -4.19 18.71
C LYS A 86 -1.70 -3.39 19.34
N ALA A 87 -1.46 -2.11 19.64
CA ALA A 87 -2.47 -1.23 20.23
C ALA A 87 -3.66 -1.04 19.31
N PHE A 88 -3.43 -0.80 18.02
CA PHE A 88 -4.48 -0.70 17.02
C PHE A 88 -5.29 -1.99 16.89
N GLU A 89 -4.62 -3.13 16.73
CA GLU A 89 -5.31 -4.40 16.56
C GLU A 89 -6.15 -4.75 17.78
N TYR A 90 -5.60 -4.61 18.98
CA TYR A 90 -6.34 -4.87 20.21
C TYR A 90 -7.49 -3.88 20.44
N GLY A 91 -7.24 -2.59 20.21
CA GLY A 91 -8.18 -1.50 20.50
C GLY A 91 -9.35 -1.42 19.53
N TYR A 92 -9.11 -1.68 18.25
CA TYR A 92 -10.08 -1.42 17.17
C TYR A 92 -10.50 -2.69 16.41
N LEU A 93 -9.56 -3.60 16.09
CA LEU A 93 -9.88 -4.80 15.29
C LEU A 93 -10.45 -5.94 16.13
N PHE A 94 -9.76 -6.33 17.21
CA PHE A 94 -10.12 -7.49 18.01
C PHE A 94 -11.56 -7.38 18.55
N LYS A 95 -11.93 -6.18 19.03
CA LYS A 95 -13.29 -5.90 19.53
C LYS A 95 -14.36 -6.03 18.45
N MET A 96 -14.03 -5.72 17.20
CA MET A 96 -14.97 -5.73 16.08
C MET A 96 -15.16 -7.11 15.49
N VAL A 97 -14.06 -7.85 15.31
CA VAL A 97 -14.08 -9.12 14.57
C VAL A 97 -14.21 -10.33 15.50
N GLY A 98 -14.02 -10.18 16.80
CA GLY A 98 -14.12 -11.24 17.82
C GLY A 98 -13.02 -12.31 17.74
N GLN A 99 -12.24 -12.31 16.66
CA GLN A 99 -11.07 -13.13 16.41
C GLN A 99 -9.97 -12.24 15.85
N GLY A 100 -8.90 -12.07 16.61
CA GLY A 100 -7.81 -11.16 16.29
C GLY A 100 -6.75 -11.76 15.38
N TYR A 101 -5.92 -10.89 14.81
CA TYR A 101 -4.69 -11.29 14.14
C TYR A 101 -3.62 -11.54 15.19
N ARG A 102 -3.48 -12.80 15.63
CA ARG A 102 -2.63 -13.17 16.77
C ARG A 102 -1.13 -13.04 16.48
N GLN A 103 -0.74 -13.18 15.23
CA GLN A 103 0.66 -13.09 14.80
C GLN A 103 0.88 -11.76 14.09
N LYS A 104 1.93 -11.03 14.49
CA LYS A 104 2.25 -9.69 13.97
C LYS A 104 3.76 -9.59 13.79
N TYR A 105 4.20 -9.25 12.59
CA TYR A 105 5.62 -9.12 12.27
C TYR A 105 5.86 -7.84 11.48
N THR A 106 6.91 -7.12 11.88
CA THR A 106 7.38 -5.90 11.25
C THR A 106 8.85 -5.74 11.59
N THR A 107 9.56 -4.94 10.81
CA THR A 107 10.92 -4.52 11.10
C THR A 107 11.09 -3.08 10.65
N SER A 108 12.11 -2.40 11.17
CA SER A 108 12.38 -1.02 10.77
C SER A 108 13.01 -0.97 9.38
N GLY A 109 12.35 -0.25 8.47
CA GLY A 109 12.83 0.02 7.13
C GLY A 109 13.75 1.24 7.07
N ASN A 110 13.98 1.73 5.85
CA ASN A 110 14.89 2.86 5.59
C ASN A 110 14.23 4.24 5.69
N ASP A 111 12.94 4.34 6.02
CA ASP A 111 12.24 5.62 6.12
C ASP A 111 12.25 6.12 7.56
N SER A 112 12.95 7.23 7.81
CA SER A 112 13.14 7.79 9.16
C SER A 112 11.86 8.26 9.84
N ARG A 113 10.77 8.44 9.07
CA ARG A 113 9.44 8.76 9.61
C ARG A 113 8.83 7.56 10.35
N GLY A 114 9.34 6.35 10.13
CA GLY A 114 8.79 5.12 10.66
C GLY A 114 7.51 4.77 9.92
N ILE A 115 7.59 4.51 8.61
CA ILE A 115 6.42 4.15 7.79
C ILE A 115 6.63 2.75 7.21
N ASP A 116 6.85 1.82 8.14
CA ASP A 116 7.33 0.47 7.85
C ASP A 116 6.24 -0.39 7.21
N VAL A 117 6.67 -1.55 6.70
CA VAL A 117 5.76 -2.61 6.24
C VAL A 117 5.58 -3.65 7.33
N ALA A 118 4.37 -4.18 7.47
CA ALA A 118 4.05 -5.19 8.47
C ALA A 118 3.13 -6.26 7.92
N VAL A 119 3.14 -7.44 8.54
CA VAL A 119 2.15 -8.50 8.29
C VAL A 119 1.39 -8.81 9.58
N MET A 120 0.08 -8.93 9.46
CA MET A 120 -0.79 -9.49 10.50
C MET A 120 -1.43 -10.78 10.01
N MET A 121 -1.42 -11.83 10.84
CA MET A 121 -1.96 -13.14 10.49
C MET A 121 -2.81 -13.71 11.62
N ARG A 122 -3.89 -14.40 11.23
CA ARG A 122 -4.63 -15.30 12.11
C ARG A 122 -3.79 -16.56 12.37
N ASN A 123 -4.15 -17.33 13.38
CA ASN A 123 -3.54 -18.65 13.61
C ASN A 123 -4.06 -19.71 12.64
N GLU A 124 -5.27 -19.51 12.14
CA GLU A 124 -5.95 -20.41 11.23
C GLU A 124 -6.67 -19.59 10.17
N THR A 125 -6.80 -20.17 8.97
CA THR A 125 -7.71 -19.66 7.94
C THR A 125 -9.16 -19.76 8.41
N ALA A 126 -10.07 -19.06 7.74
CA ALA A 126 -11.51 -19.20 7.95
C ALA A 126 -12.02 -20.66 7.79
N GLN A 127 -11.27 -21.55 7.14
CA GLN A 127 -11.58 -22.97 6.97
C GLN A 127 -10.82 -23.89 7.96
N GLY A 128 -10.20 -23.34 9.01
CA GLY A 128 -9.55 -24.09 10.09
C GLY A 128 -8.17 -24.66 9.74
N GLN A 129 -7.54 -24.18 8.65
CA GLN A 129 -6.18 -24.60 8.28
C GLN A 129 -5.15 -23.76 9.04
N PRO A 130 -4.18 -24.38 9.74
CA PRO A 130 -3.14 -23.66 10.46
C PRO A 130 -2.35 -22.70 9.56
N ILE A 131 -2.02 -21.52 10.09
CA ILE A 131 -1.12 -20.55 9.50
C ILE A 131 0.06 -20.41 10.44
N GLU A 132 1.24 -20.84 10.00
CA GLU A 132 2.44 -20.86 10.85
C GLU A 132 3.52 -19.99 10.25
N PHE A 133 4.06 -19.08 11.07
CA PHE A 133 5.25 -18.33 10.74
C PHE A 133 6.49 -19.24 10.71
N VAL A 134 7.30 -19.12 9.66
CA VAL A 134 8.54 -19.89 9.50
C VAL A 134 9.76 -18.97 9.64
N ARG A 135 9.84 -17.91 8.84
CA ARG A 135 11.01 -17.01 8.81
C ARG A 135 10.62 -15.62 8.32
N MET A 136 11.37 -14.61 8.76
CA MET A 136 11.33 -13.25 8.25
C MET A 136 12.73 -12.80 7.84
N THR A 137 12.86 -12.08 6.73
CA THR A 137 14.12 -11.50 6.27
C THR A 137 13.85 -10.12 5.67
N SER A 138 14.48 -9.10 6.23
CA SER A 138 14.48 -7.75 5.66
C SER A 138 15.50 -7.68 4.54
N HIS A 139 15.15 -7.02 3.44
CA HIS A 139 16.07 -6.72 2.35
C HIS A 139 16.39 -5.23 2.27
N ALA A 140 15.97 -4.41 3.24
CA ALA A 140 16.20 -2.97 3.28
C ALA A 140 17.67 -2.57 3.09
N TYR A 141 18.62 -3.44 3.47
CA TYR A 141 20.04 -3.13 3.37
C TYR A 141 20.66 -3.36 1.99
N VAL A 142 19.96 -3.86 0.97
CA VAL A 142 20.61 -4.04 -0.34
C VAL A 142 20.90 -2.69 -1.02
N THR A 143 22.08 -2.55 -1.62
CA THR A 143 22.53 -1.30 -2.28
C THR A 143 22.47 -1.39 -3.81
N TYR A 144 22.46 -0.22 -4.47
CA TYR A 144 22.49 -0.16 -5.93
C TYR A 144 23.73 -0.88 -6.50
N GLU A 145 24.89 -0.70 -5.89
CA GLU A 145 26.15 -1.35 -6.28
C GLU A 145 26.07 -2.88 -6.15
N GLN A 146 25.56 -3.39 -5.01
CA GLN A 146 25.44 -4.84 -4.78
C GLN A 146 24.60 -5.52 -5.86
N PHE A 147 23.55 -4.86 -6.33
CA PHE A 147 22.65 -5.39 -7.35
C PHE A 147 22.98 -4.92 -8.77
N GLY A 148 23.98 -4.06 -8.96
CA GLY A 148 24.31 -3.48 -10.26
C GLY A 148 23.18 -2.64 -10.85
N LEU A 149 22.41 -1.95 -9.99
CA LEU A 149 21.22 -1.16 -10.37
C LEU A 149 21.46 0.36 -10.28
N HIS A 150 22.70 0.82 -10.14
CA HIS A 150 23.01 2.25 -10.19
C HIS A 150 23.07 2.72 -11.65
N THR A 151 22.07 3.48 -12.08
CA THR A 151 21.95 3.96 -13.46
C THR A 151 22.31 5.45 -13.57
N PRO A 152 22.61 5.97 -14.78
CA PRO A 152 22.84 7.40 -14.99
C PRO A 152 21.65 8.27 -14.54
N GLU A 153 20.41 7.79 -14.70
CA GLU A 153 19.21 8.49 -14.25
C GLU A 153 19.17 8.61 -12.72
N LEU A 154 19.55 7.56 -12.00
CA LEU A 154 19.67 7.61 -10.53
C LEU A 154 20.81 8.54 -10.10
N ALA A 155 21.94 8.52 -10.79
CA ALA A 155 23.04 9.45 -10.53
C ALA A 155 22.63 10.91 -10.75
N ALA A 156 21.84 11.19 -11.79
CA ALA A 156 21.28 12.52 -12.06
C ALA A 156 20.28 12.99 -10.99
N LEU A 157 19.66 12.05 -10.26
CA LEU A 157 18.84 12.34 -9.07
C LEU A 157 19.67 12.53 -7.78
N GLY A 158 21.00 12.42 -7.87
CA GLY A 158 21.92 12.56 -6.75
C GLY A 158 22.14 11.27 -5.94
N SER A 159 21.57 10.15 -6.35
CA SER A 159 21.79 8.87 -5.66
C SER A 159 23.19 8.33 -5.92
N GLN A 160 23.86 7.87 -4.86
CA GLN A 160 25.16 7.21 -4.93
C GLN A 160 25.04 5.69 -5.05
N ALA A 161 26.04 5.02 -5.62
CA ALA A 161 26.01 3.57 -5.85
C ALA A 161 25.92 2.74 -4.54
N ASN A 162 26.51 3.23 -3.46
CA ASN A 162 26.48 2.59 -2.14
C ASN A 162 25.18 2.86 -1.35
N GLU A 163 24.25 3.68 -1.85
CA GLU A 163 22.96 3.90 -1.20
C GLU A 163 22.06 2.66 -1.26
N ARG A 164 21.16 2.55 -0.28
CA ARG A 164 20.12 1.52 -0.24
C ARG A 164 19.12 1.71 -1.37
N ILE A 165 18.72 0.61 -2.00
CA ILE A 165 17.73 0.62 -3.09
C ILE A 165 16.34 0.94 -2.54
N PHE A 166 15.90 0.15 -1.57
CA PHE A 166 14.57 0.29 -0.98
C PHE A 166 14.52 1.53 -0.09
N ARG A 167 13.50 2.36 -0.28
CA ARG A 167 13.30 3.51 0.60
C ARG A 167 12.57 3.15 1.89
N ARG A 168 11.86 2.02 1.91
CA ARG A 168 11.27 1.40 3.10
C ARG A 168 11.91 0.03 3.26
N ASP A 169 11.24 -1.05 2.85
CA ASP A 169 11.78 -2.41 2.86
C ASP A 169 11.16 -3.24 1.71
N CYS A 170 11.79 -4.36 1.41
CA CYS A 170 11.18 -5.54 0.80
C CYS A 170 11.24 -6.64 1.85
N LEU A 171 10.19 -6.76 2.66
CA LEU A 171 10.15 -7.71 3.77
C LEU A 171 9.69 -9.08 3.25
N GLU A 172 10.59 -10.04 3.32
CA GLU A 172 10.35 -11.44 2.94
C GLU A 172 9.84 -12.23 4.15
N VAL A 173 8.65 -12.82 4.03
CA VAL A 173 8.02 -13.61 5.09
C VAL A 173 7.66 -14.99 4.56
N ASP A 174 8.19 -16.01 5.22
CA ASP A 174 7.88 -17.41 4.97
C ASP A 174 6.85 -17.92 5.96
N ILE A 175 5.83 -18.57 5.42
CA ILE A 175 4.76 -19.19 6.19
C ILE A 175 4.37 -20.54 5.62
N THR A 176 3.69 -21.34 6.44
CA THR A 176 2.90 -22.48 5.98
C THR A 176 1.41 -22.18 6.13
N VAL A 177 0.60 -22.70 5.21
CA VAL A 177 -0.87 -22.72 5.32
C VAL A 177 -1.31 -24.16 5.13
N GLY A 178 -1.85 -24.78 6.18
CA GLY A 178 -2.14 -26.21 6.21
C GLY A 178 -0.93 -27.07 5.83
N GLY A 179 0.27 -26.66 6.24
CA GLY A 179 1.54 -27.32 5.92
C GLY A 179 2.13 -27.01 4.54
N LEU A 180 1.43 -26.25 3.68
CA LEU A 180 1.93 -25.87 2.35
C LEU A 180 2.69 -24.53 2.42
N PRO A 181 3.89 -24.42 1.81
CA PRO A 181 4.69 -23.20 1.91
C PRO A 181 4.12 -22.07 1.04
N LEU A 182 4.18 -20.85 1.57
CA LEU A 182 3.92 -19.60 0.85
C LEU A 182 4.96 -18.57 1.30
N THR A 183 5.56 -17.86 0.34
CA THR A 183 6.43 -16.71 0.62
C THR A 183 5.73 -15.41 0.23
N LEU A 184 5.71 -14.45 1.14
CA LEU A 184 5.18 -13.11 0.90
C LEU A 184 6.34 -12.11 0.84
N TYR A 185 6.29 -11.22 -0.15
CA TYR A 185 7.20 -10.08 -0.28
C TYR A 185 6.40 -8.80 -0.07
N LEU A 186 6.59 -8.15 1.07
CA LEU A 186 5.88 -6.92 1.40
C LEU A 186 6.70 -5.73 0.95
N VAL A 187 6.09 -4.84 0.18
CA VAL A 187 6.77 -3.67 -0.39
C VAL A 187 6.00 -2.39 -0.11
N HIS A 188 6.75 -1.29 -0.01
CA HIS A 188 6.23 0.07 -0.07
C HIS A 188 7.21 0.91 -0.89
N PHE A 189 6.97 1.00 -2.19
CA PHE A 189 7.89 1.68 -3.11
C PHE A 189 7.85 3.20 -2.93
N LYS A 190 8.87 3.87 -3.46
CA LYS A 190 9.03 5.32 -3.40
C LYS A 190 7.78 6.05 -3.93
N SER A 191 7.21 6.92 -3.10
CA SER A 191 6.05 7.73 -3.49
C SER A 191 6.32 8.69 -4.65
N MET A 192 5.24 9.08 -5.35
CA MET A 192 5.25 10.13 -6.38
C MET A 192 5.33 11.49 -5.67
N GLY A 193 6.53 12.06 -5.61
CA GLY A 193 6.80 13.32 -4.90
C GLY A 193 6.16 14.54 -5.57
N PRO A 194 6.51 15.77 -5.14
CA PRO A 194 6.15 16.95 -5.90
C PRO A 194 6.86 16.97 -7.27
N PRO A 195 6.30 17.66 -8.28
CA PRO A 195 6.99 17.93 -9.54
C PRO A 195 8.37 18.55 -9.28
N ARG A 196 9.37 18.15 -10.08
CA ARG A 196 10.74 18.68 -9.99
C ARG A 196 11.47 18.54 -11.31
N ASN A 197 12.37 19.47 -11.60
CA ASN A 197 13.18 19.48 -12.83
C ASN A 197 12.34 19.42 -14.12
N GLY A 198 11.16 20.05 -14.13
CA GLY A 198 10.26 20.07 -15.29
C GLY A 198 9.48 18.77 -15.53
N LEU A 199 9.62 17.78 -14.66
CA LEU A 199 8.89 16.51 -14.70
C LEU A 199 7.80 16.49 -13.65
N ASP A 200 6.74 15.72 -13.91
CA ASP A 200 5.75 15.44 -12.87
C ASP A 200 6.35 14.59 -11.74
N GLY A 201 5.62 14.51 -10.62
CA GLY A 201 6.09 13.78 -9.44
C GLY A 201 6.30 12.28 -9.66
N ARG A 202 5.58 11.68 -10.61
CA ARG A 202 5.65 10.26 -10.96
C ARG A 202 6.89 10.03 -11.81
N GLU A 203 7.07 10.76 -12.90
CA GLU A 203 8.24 10.68 -13.78
C GLU A 203 9.54 10.94 -13.01
N ALA A 204 9.56 11.99 -12.18
CA ALA A 204 10.75 12.38 -11.45
C ALA A 204 11.24 11.36 -10.40
N THR A 205 10.37 10.45 -9.95
CA THR A 205 10.73 9.36 -9.00
C THR A 205 10.75 7.98 -9.66
N MET A 206 10.41 7.88 -10.95
CA MET A 206 10.35 6.62 -11.68
C MET A 206 11.68 5.81 -11.65
N PRO A 207 12.88 6.42 -11.79
CA PRO A 207 14.13 5.67 -11.74
C PRO A 207 14.32 4.89 -10.42
N VAL A 208 13.88 5.47 -9.30
CA VAL A 208 13.95 4.81 -7.98
C VAL A 208 13.00 3.62 -7.92
N ARG A 209 11.74 3.80 -8.35
CA ARG A 209 10.73 2.72 -8.36
C ARG A 209 11.11 1.57 -9.30
N ILE A 210 11.76 1.87 -10.43
CA ILE A 210 12.32 0.86 -11.34
C ILE A 210 13.37 0.01 -10.63
N ALA A 211 14.31 0.65 -9.93
CA ALA A 211 15.35 -0.07 -9.20
C ALA A 211 14.77 -0.92 -8.06
N GLU A 212 13.77 -0.41 -7.33
CA GLU A 212 13.04 -1.18 -6.30
C GLU A 212 12.35 -2.41 -6.91
N ALA A 213 11.64 -2.26 -8.04
CA ALA A 213 10.99 -3.38 -8.74
C ALA A 213 12.01 -4.44 -9.23
N LEU A 214 13.12 -4.00 -9.83
CA LEU A 214 14.19 -4.91 -10.28
C LEU A 214 14.85 -5.63 -9.10
N ALA A 215 15.04 -4.95 -7.97
CA ALA A 215 15.59 -5.55 -6.77
C ALA A 215 14.67 -6.63 -6.20
N VAL A 216 13.34 -6.39 -6.15
CA VAL A 216 12.37 -7.43 -5.73
C VAL A 216 12.46 -8.65 -6.65
N ARG A 217 12.46 -8.45 -7.97
CA ARG A 217 12.61 -9.55 -8.93
C ARG A 217 13.91 -10.33 -8.71
N ARG A 218 15.03 -9.63 -8.54
CA ARG A 218 16.34 -10.22 -8.30
C ARG A 218 16.37 -11.06 -7.01
N ILE A 219 15.82 -10.54 -5.91
CA ILE A 219 15.72 -11.26 -4.62
C ILE A 219 14.97 -12.58 -4.79
N ILE A 220 13.84 -12.55 -5.50
CA ILE A 220 13.02 -13.74 -5.76
C ILE A 220 13.77 -14.74 -6.66
N GLU A 221 14.43 -14.26 -7.72
CA GLU A 221 15.24 -15.09 -8.62
C GLU A 221 16.45 -15.72 -7.90
N GLU A 222 17.16 -14.97 -7.05
CA GLU A 222 18.29 -15.47 -6.25
C GLU A 222 17.82 -16.53 -5.24
N ARG A 223 16.64 -16.35 -4.65
CA ARG A 223 16.07 -17.30 -3.69
C ARG A 223 15.63 -18.61 -4.32
N PHE A 224 14.86 -18.54 -5.41
CA PHE A 224 14.18 -19.72 -5.97
C PHE A 224 14.88 -20.30 -7.20
N GLY A 225 15.92 -19.63 -7.69
CA GLY A 225 16.53 -19.91 -9.00
C GLY A 225 15.71 -19.28 -10.12
N ARG A 226 16.38 -18.55 -11.02
CA ARG A 226 15.75 -17.82 -12.14
C ARG A 226 14.76 -18.66 -12.95
N ASP A 227 15.11 -19.92 -13.23
CA ASP A 227 14.31 -20.81 -14.07
C ASP A 227 13.07 -21.39 -13.35
N HIS A 228 13.04 -21.33 -12.02
CA HIS A 228 11.98 -21.92 -11.22
C HIS A 228 11.14 -20.89 -10.46
N ALA A 229 11.66 -19.68 -10.29
CA ALA A 229 11.06 -18.63 -9.48
C ALA A 229 9.59 -18.42 -9.82
N ALA A 230 9.25 -18.28 -11.10
CA ALA A 230 7.88 -18.01 -11.55
C ALA A 230 6.87 -19.12 -11.16
N ASP A 231 7.31 -20.36 -10.91
CA ASP A 231 6.43 -21.50 -10.60
C ASP A 231 6.35 -21.84 -9.11
N LYS A 232 7.08 -21.12 -8.26
CA LYS A 232 6.97 -21.29 -6.80
C LYS A 232 5.75 -20.58 -6.26
N ARG A 233 5.39 -20.88 -5.00
CA ARG A 233 4.27 -20.22 -4.31
C ARG A 233 4.76 -18.96 -3.60
N TRP A 234 4.71 -17.84 -4.30
CA TRP A 234 4.93 -16.54 -3.69
C TRP A 234 3.97 -15.46 -4.22
N ALA A 235 3.82 -14.41 -3.41
CA ALA A 235 3.10 -13.19 -3.78
C ALA A 235 3.90 -11.95 -3.35
N ILE A 236 3.83 -10.89 -4.15
CA ILE A 236 4.33 -9.55 -3.79
C ILE A 236 3.11 -8.71 -3.42
N CYS A 237 3.11 -8.13 -2.23
CA CYS A 237 1.98 -7.39 -1.68
C CYS A 237 2.38 -5.98 -1.26
N GLY A 238 1.65 -4.98 -1.72
CA GLY A 238 1.70 -3.65 -1.12
C GLY A 238 1.52 -2.49 -2.07
N ASP A 239 1.81 -1.30 -1.54
CA ASP A 239 1.75 -0.04 -2.26
C ASP A 239 3.02 0.12 -3.11
N MET A 240 2.86 -0.13 -4.40
CA MET A 240 3.95 0.01 -5.38
C MET A 240 4.10 1.45 -5.87
N ASN A 241 3.23 2.35 -5.41
CA ASN A 241 3.24 3.77 -5.72
C ASN A 241 3.39 4.02 -7.22
N ASP A 242 2.82 3.15 -8.07
CA ASP A 242 2.84 3.26 -9.52
C ASP A 242 1.63 2.55 -10.16
N TYR A 243 1.29 2.95 -11.37
CA TYR A 243 0.16 2.40 -12.11
C TYR A 243 0.47 2.24 -13.60
N ARG A 244 -0.12 1.20 -14.20
CA ARG A 244 -0.11 0.97 -15.66
C ARG A 244 -1.26 1.69 -16.37
N GLN A 245 -2.34 1.97 -15.63
CA GLN A 245 -3.55 2.61 -16.13
C GLN A 245 -4.09 3.58 -15.09
N ARG A 246 -4.74 4.64 -15.57
CA ARG A 246 -5.56 5.52 -14.74
C ARG A 246 -6.91 5.78 -15.40
N VAL A 247 -7.90 6.09 -14.58
CA VAL A 247 -9.20 6.59 -15.01
C VAL A 247 -9.20 8.10 -14.81
N LYS A 248 -9.05 8.87 -15.89
CA LYS A 248 -9.19 10.32 -15.86
C LYS A 248 -10.64 10.70 -15.57
N ILE A 249 -10.85 11.74 -14.75
CA ILE A 249 -12.18 12.23 -14.38
C ILE A 249 -12.35 13.68 -14.86
N ALA A 250 -13.21 13.90 -15.85
CA ALA A 250 -13.58 15.23 -16.35
C ALA A 250 -15.00 15.63 -15.93
N GLY A 251 -15.37 16.90 -16.12
CA GLY A 251 -16.70 17.44 -15.78
C GLY A 251 -16.82 17.91 -14.34
N ASP A 252 -18.03 18.00 -13.81
CA ASP A 252 -18.31 18.39 -12.42
C ASP A 252 -19.69 17.85 -11.97
N ASP A 253 -20.17 18.30 -10.83
CA ASP A 253 -21.46 17.92 -10.26
C ASP A 253 -22.67 18.55 -10.98
N VAL A 254 -22.45 19.60 -11.78
CA VAL A 254 -23.50 20.28 -12.56
C VAL A 254 -23.65 19.64 -13.95
N ASP A 255 -22.55 19.50 -14.68
CA ASP A 255 -22.50 18.99 -16.05
C ASP A 255 -22.35 17.46 -16.12
N GLY A 256 -22.09 16.82 -14.97
CA GLY A 256 -21.87 15.39 -14.83
C GLY A 256 -20.43 14.96 -15.09
N TYR A 257 -20.01 13.91 -14.38
CA TYR A 257 -18.67 13.34 -14.50
C TYR A 257 -18.53 12.43 -15.70
N ARG A 258 -17.37 12.54 -16.38
CA ARG A 258 -16.95 11.67 -17.49
C ARG A 258 -15.66 10.95 -17.12
N PHE A 259 -15.57 9.68 -17.51
CA PHE A 259 -14.47 8.79 -17.15
C PHE A 259 -13.81 8.21 -18.40
N GLU A 260 -12.49 8.27 -18.45
CA GLU A 260 -11.68 7.76 -19.56
C GLU A 260 -10.53 6.91 -19.01
N VAL A 261 -10.42 5.67 -19.48
CA VAL A 261 -9.26 4.82 -19.17
C VAL A 261 -8.09 5.27 -20.05
N VAL A 262 -6.95 5.50 -19.43
CA VAL A 262 -5.71 5.89 -20.09
C VAL A 262 -4.61 4.91 -19.70
N ASP A 263 -4.00 4.30 -20.71
CA ASP A 263 -2.79 3.50 -20.56
C ASP A 263 -1.56 4.40 -20.42
N GLU A 264 -0.73 4.09 -19.43
CA GLU A 264 0.55 4.77 -19.22
C GLU A 264 1.63 4.09 -20.08
N SER A 265 2.46 4.91 -20.73
CA SER A 265 3.54 4.42 -21.61
C SER A 265 4.60 3.62 -20.86
N GLN A 266 4.75 3.88 -19.56
CA GLN A 266 5.76 3.27 -18.70
C GLN A 266 5.21 3.02 -17.30
N SER A 267 5.60 1.91 -16.69
CA SER A 267 5.37 1.62 -15.28
C SER A 267 6.44 0.65 -14.74
N CYS A 268 6.86 0.81 -13.48
CA CYS A 268 7.77 -0.14 -12.83
C CYS A 268 7.14 -1.54 -12.68
N ILE A 269 5.81 -1.62 -12.65
CA ILE A 269 5.05 -2.88 -12.58
C ILE A 269 5.37 -3.78 -13.78
N ASN A 270 5.61 -3.18 -14.95
CA ASN A 270 5.96 -3.91 -16.17
C ASN A 270 7.20 -4.79 -15.96
N LEU A 271 8.15 -4.40 -15.09
CA LEU A 271 9.38 -5.16 -14.83
C LEU A 271 9.11 -6.42 -13.99
N LEU A 272 8.13 -6.36 -13.09
CA LEU A 272 7.68 -7.48 -12.30
C LEU A 272 6.84 -8.45 -13.15
N THR A 273 5.98 -7.95 -14.03
CA THR A 273 5.13 -8.81 -14.87
C THR A 273 5.81 -9.31 -16.15
N ALA A 274 6.94 -8.71 -16.56
CA ALA A 274 7.65 -9.07 -17.78
C ALA A 274 8.07 -10.55 -17.82
N GLY A 275 7.88 -11.18 -18.99
CA GLY A 275 8.29 -12.56 -19.24
C GLY A 275 7.45 -13.61 -18.51
N GLY A 276 6.27 -13.24 -18.01
CA GLY A 276 5.41 -14.16 -17.26
C GLY A 276 5.99 -14.55 -15.90
N PHE A 277 6.68 -13.61 -15.24
CA PHE A 277 7.26 -13.82 -13.92
C PHE A 277 6.20 -13.81 -12.81
N CYS A 278 5.34 -12.79 -12.79
CA CYS A 278 4.10 -12.74 -12.01
C CYS A 278 2.95 -12.11 -12.80
N GLU A 279 1.75 -12.26 -12.25
CA GLU A 279 0.50 -11.70 -12.78
C GLU A 279 -0.08 -10.66 -11.81
N ASN A 280 -0.52 -9.51 -12.35
CA ASN A 280 -1.38 -8.58 -11.63
C ASN A 280 -2.83 -9.08 -11.66
N VAL A 281 -3.25 -9.80 -10.63
CA VAL A 281 -4.60 -10.41 -10.60
C VAL A 281 -5.74 -9.40 -10.57
N VAL A 282 -5.47 -8.11 -10.28
CA VAL A 282 -6.48 -7.04 -10.40
C VAL A 282 -6.84 -6.77 -11.86
N GLU A 283 -5.96 -7.09 -12.82
CA GLU A 283 -6.27 -6.95 -14.26
C GLU A 283 -7.41 -7.87 -14.72
N ARG A 284 -7.79 -8.86 -13.90
CA ARG A 284 -8.99 -9.69 -14.12
C ARG A 284 -10.31 -8.93 -13.93
N ARG A 285 -10.28 -7.76 -13.28
CA ARG A 285 -11.43 -6.84 -13.17
C ARG A 285 -11.54 -5.96 -14.42
N PRO A 286 -12.73 -5.45 -14.76
CA PRO A 286 -12.88 -4.42 -15.80
C PRO A 286 -11.99 -3.21 -15.51
N GLU A 287 -11.41 -2.60 -16.55
CA GLU A 287 -10.39 -1.55 -16.44
C GLU A 287 -10.82 -0.38 -15.55
N MET A 288 -12.06 0.07 -15.73
CA MET A 288 -12.69 1.14 -14.94
C MET A 288 -12.80 0.81 -13.43
N ASN A 289 -12.68 -0.46 -13.05
CA ASN A 289 -12.92 -0.99 -11.71
C ASN A 289 -11.65 -1.60 -11.07
N ARG A 290 -10.46 -1.21 -11.55
CA ARG A 290 -9.15 -1.68 -11.02
C ARG A 290 -8.54 -0.76 -9.95
N TRP A 291 -9.06 0.46 -9.81
CA TRP A 291 -8.45 1.49 -8.97
C TRP A 291 -8.53 1.19 -7.47
N THR A 292 -7.49 1.58 -6.75
CA THR A 292 -7.36 1.48 -5.29
C THR A 292 -7.09 2.83 -4.64
N PHE A 293 -6.81 3.87 -5.45
CA PHE A 293 -6.45 5.20 -4.98
C PHE A 293 -7.16 6.28 -5.80
N TYR A 294 -7.57 7.36 -5.14
CA TYR A 294 -8.12 8.55 -5.77
C TYR A 294 -7.15 9.74 -5.65
N HIS A 295 -6.51 10.09 -6.75
CA HIS A 295 -5.66 11.26 -6.84
C HIS A 295 -6.49 12.50 -7.17
N THR A 296 -6.27 13.60 -6.44
CA THR A 296 -6.86 14.90 -6.77
C THR A 296 -5.97 16.05 -6.32
N ARG A 297 -5.73 17.01 -7.22
CA ARG A 297 -5.17 18.34 -6.95
C ARG A 297 -6.07 19.47 -7.48
N GLY A 298 -7.33 19.13 -7.73
CA GLY A 298 -8.31 20.01 -8.36
C GLY A 298 -9.00 19.31 -9.54
N PRO A 299 -10.00 19.96 -10.17
CA PRO A 299 -10.77 19.37 -11.26
C PRO A 299 -9.94 18.98 -12.50
N GLU A 300 -8.83 19.68 -12.75
CA GLU A 300 -7.93 19.43 -13.88
C GLU A 300 -6.98 18.24 -13.63
N GLU A 301 -6.64 17.98 -12.37
CA GLU A 301 -5.67 16.97 -11.96
C GLU A 301 -6.32 15.95 -11.01
N ARG A 302 -7.33 15.24 -11.51
CA ARG A 302 -7.96 14.14 -10.76
C ARG A 302 -8.16 12.88 -11.59
N HIS A 303 -7.84 11.75 -10.96
CA HIS A 303 -7.93 10.44 -11.59
C HIS A 303 -7.96 9.34 -10.53
N LEU A 304 -8.45 8.17 -10.94
CA LEU A 304 -8.38 6.95 -10.14
C LEU A 304 -7.27 6.06 -10.70
N CYS A 305 -6.50 5.40 -9.85
CA CYS A 305 -5.46 4.48 -10.28
C CYS A 305 -5.27 3.33 -9.29
N GLN A 306 -4.59 2.27 -9.73
CA GLN A 306 -4.20 1.15 -8.86
C GLN A 306 -2.79 1.44 -8.31
N LEU A 307 -2.67 1.63 -7.00
CA LEU A 307 -1.37 1.72 -6.33
C LEU A 307 -1.07 0.48 -5.47
N ASP A 308 -2.13 -0.22 -5.05
CA ASP A 308 -2.05 -1.37 -4.16
C ASP A 308 -2.15 -2.67 -4.97
N TYR A 309 -1.16 -3.55 -4.82
CA TYR A 309 -1.02 -4.75 -5.64
C TYR A 309 -0.90 -6.00 -4.77
N ILE A 310 -1.51 -7.08 -5.26
CA ILE A 310 -1.16 -8.46 -4.94
C ILE A 310 -0.70 -9.07 -6.26
N LEU A 311 0.60 -9.21 -6.47
CA LEU A 311 1.16 -9.86 -7.66
C LEU A 311 1.46 -11.31 -7.31
N LEU A 312 0.85 -12.25 -8.04
CA LEU A 312 1.07 -13.67 -7.82
C LEU A 312 2.13 -14.18 -8.78
N SER A 313 3.09 -14.97 -8.29
CA SER A 313 3.90 -15.86 -9.14
C SER A 313 3.05 -16.56 -10.20
N ARG A 314 3.59 -16.75 -11.41
CA ARG A 314 2.88 -17.44 -12.51
C ARG A 314 2.23 -18.75 -12.05
N GLY A 315 2.96 -19.60 -11.32
CA GLY A 315 2.46 -20.89 -10.84
C GLY A 315 1.26 -20.74 -9.89
N LEU A 316 1.32 -19.80 -8.94
CA LEU A 316 0.22 -19.54 -8.01
C LEU A 316 -0.97 -18.89 -8.72
N ALA A 317 -0.72 -17.99 -9.66
CA ALA A 317 -1.75 -17.30 -10.45
C ALA A 317 -2.52 -18.27 -11.36
N ALA A 318 -1.81 -19.17 -12.06
CA ALA A 318 -2.39 -20.17 -12.95
C ALA A 318 -3.30 -21.16 -12.19
N LYS A 319 -2.87 -21.58 -11.00
CA LYS A 319 -3.70 -22.41 -10.11
C LYS A 319 -4.98 -21.70 -9.65
N ASN A 320 -4.94 -20.37 -9.60
CA ASN A 320 -6.01 -19.51 -9.16
C ASN A 320 -6.59 -18.69 -10.31
N ALA A 321 -6.63 -19.22 -11.54
CA ALA A 321 -6.93 -18.45 -12.74
C ALA A 321 -8.28 -17.71 -12.72
N THR A 322 -9.28 -18.24 -12.00
CA THR A 322 -10.62 -17.64 -11.89
C THR A 322 -10.80 -16.76 -10.66
N ALA A 323 -9.80 -16.65 -9.79
CA ALA A 323 -9.89 -15.84 -8.58
C ALA A 323 -9.82 -14.35 -8.94
N VAL A 324 -10.85 -13.58 -8.59
CA VAL A 324 -10.91 -12.13 -8.81
C VAL A 324 -10.75 -11.42 -7.46
N PRO A 325 -9.78 -10.50 -7.31
CA PRO A 325 -9.64 -9.74 -6.07
C PRO A 325 -10.83 -8.83 -5.81
N ASP A 326 -11.17 -8.63 -4.55
CA ASP A 326 -12.06 -7.56 -4.07
C ASP A 326 -11.25 -6.30 -3.76
N ILE A 327 -11.86 -5.13 -3.96
CA ILE A 327 -11.30 -3.83 -3.59
C ILE A 327 -12.28 -3.15 -2.65
N ILE A 328 -11.87 -2.92 -1.40
CA ILE A 328 -12.76 -2.43 -0.34
C ILE A 328 -12.75 -0.90 -0.38
N ARG A 329 -13.79 -0.29 -0.96
CA ARG A 329 -13.84 1.18 -1.15
C ARG A 329 -14.68 1.91 -0.11
N ASN A 330 -15.34 1.17 0.79
CA ASN A 330 -16.27 1.73 1.78
C ASN A 330 -15.61 2.76 2.73
N GLY A 331 -14.29 2.72 2.86
CA GLY A 331 -13.52 3.67 3.67
C GLY A 331 -13.14 4.97 2.98
N GLN A 332 -13.45 5.13 1.68
CA GLN A 332 -13.14 6.33 0.90
C GLN A 332 -14.03 7.52 1.31
N PRO A 333 -13.50 8.75 1.32
CA PRO A 333 -14.26 9.94 1.68
C PRO A 333 -15.35 10.27 0.65
N TRP A 334 -16.30 11.16 1.01
CA TRP A 334 -17.39 11.53 0.08
C TRP A 334 -16.91 12.32 -1.14
N ARG A 335 -15.78 13.03 -1.05
CA ARG A 335 -15.15 13.71 -2.19
C ARG A 335 -14.65 12.77 -3.28
N THR A 336 -14.51 11.47 -2.99
CA THR A 336 -14.09 10.50 -4.00
C THR A 336 -15.19 10.32 -5.02
N ILE A 337 -14.86 10.60 -6.28
CA ILE A 337 -15.79 10.53 -7.41
C ILE A 337 -15.74 9.12 -7.99
N PHE A 338 -16.84 8.38 -7.84
CA PHE A 338 -16.95 7.01 -8.32
C PHE A 338 -17.45 6.98 -9.77
N PRO A 339 -16.90 6.11 -10.63
CA PRO A 339 -17.56 5.76 -11.88
C PRO A 339 -18.94 5.15 -11.58
N ALA A 340 -19.92 5.44 -12.44
CA ALA A 340 -21.29 4.98 -12.25
C ALA A 340 -21.37 3.46 -12.05
N GLY A 341 -22.14 3.02 -11.04
CA GLY A 341 -22.33 1.61 -10.70
C GLY A 341 -21.22 1.02 -9.83
N GLN A 342 -20.24 1.81 -9.40
CA GLN A 342 -19.17 1.39 -8.48
C GLN A 342 -19.35 1.94 -7.07
N GLU A 343 -20.40 2.72 -6.83
CA GLU A 343 -20.70 3.33 -5.54
C GLU A 343 -20.85 2.25 -4.46
N VAL A 344 -20.40 2.60 -3.26
CA VAL A 344 -20.44 1.72 -2.09
C VAL A 344 -21.15 2.43 -0.95
N GLU A 345 -21.77 1.65 -0.07
CA GLU A 345 -22.18 2.16 1.23
C GLU A 345 -20.93 2.49 2.04
N ARG A 346 -20.64 3.78 2.20
CA ARG A 346 -19.49 4.23 2.97
C ARG A 346 -19.66 3.85 4.44
N PHE A 347 -18.55 3.57 5.10
CA PHE A 347 -18.58 3.29 6.52
C PHE A 347 -19.16 4.47 7.32
N PRO A 348 -19.82 4.19 8.46
CA PRO A 348 -20.34 5.24 9.33
C PRO A 348 -19.26 6.27 9.67
N ARG A 349 -19.62 7.56 9.66
CA ARG A 349 -18.75 8.70 10.00
C ARG A 349 -17.63 8.98 8.99
N ALA A 350 -17.59 8.31 7.84
CA ALA A 350 -16.73 8.74 6.73
C ALA A 350 -17.08 10.21 6.37
N GLY A 351 -16.08 11.08 6.44
CA GLY A 351 -16.24 12.52 6.23
C GLY A 351 -16.22 12.90 4.76
N TRP A 352 -16.50 14.19 4.49
CA TRP A 352 -16.38 14.72 3.13
C TRP A 352 -14.98 14.52 2.56
N ASP A 353 -13.96 14.77 3.38
CA ASP A 353 -12.54 14.57 3.06
C ASP A 353 -11.83 13.78 4.18
N ARG A 354 -12.04 14.19 5.44
CA ARG A 354 -11.59 13.48 6.64
C ARG A 354 -12.75 13.44 7.66
N PRO A 355 -12.84 12.41 8.52
CA PRO A 355 -11.98 11.23 8.57
C PRO A 355 -12.30 10.25 7.42
N LYS A 356 -11.32 9.42 7.07
CA LYS A 356 -11.41 8.36 6.05
C LYS A 356 -10.59 7.15 6.56
N ALA A 357 -10.78 5.97 5.99
CA ALA A 357 -10.01 4.79 6.41
C ALA A 357 -8.53 4.88 6.00
N SER A 358 -8.30 5.39 4.79
CA SER A 358 -7.03 5.68 4.13
C SER A 358 -7.37 6.35 2.79
N ASP A 359 -6.44 7.07 2.17
CA ASP A 359 -6.54 7.42 0.74
C ASP A 359 -6.48 6.18 -0.17
N HIS A 360 -6.01 5.05 0.36
CA HIS A 360 -5.94 3.76 -0.32
C HIS A 360 -7.15 2.87 -0.01
N CYS A 361 -7.38 1.88 -0.87
CA CYS A 361 -8.40 0.86 -0.70
C CYS A 361 -7.72 -0.50 -0.51
N PRO A 362 -8.07 -1.28 0.54
CA PRO A 362 -7.57 -2.63 0.68
C PRO A 362 -7.91 -3.47 -0.55
N VAL A 363 -6.96 -4.30 -0.99
CA VAL A 363 -7.16 -5.33 -2.02
C VAL A 363 -7.08 -6.68 -1.35
N ALA A 364 -8.03 -7.57 -1.62
CA ALA A 364 -8.07 -8.90 -1.01
C ALA A 364 -8.49 -9.98 -2.00
N ILE A 365 -7.78 -11.09 -2.05
CA ILE A 365 -8.05 -12.23 -2.93
C ILE A 365 -8.12 -13.54 -2.13
N THR A 366 -9.02 -14.43 -2.54
CA THR A 366 -9.09 -15.79 -2.02
C THR A 366 -8.30 -16.72 -2.94
N LEU A 367 -7.36 -17.46 -2.37
CA LEU A 367 -6.46 -18.36 -3.08
C LEU A 367 -6.69 -19.81 -2.64
N ASP A 368 -6.71 -20.73 -3.58
CA ASP A 368 -6.55 -22.16 -3.32
C ASP A 368 -5.06 -22.51 -3.23
N MET A 369 -4.67 -23.02 -2.08
CA MET A 369 -3.31 -23.46 -1.78
C MET A 369 -3.06 -24.91 -2.18
N ALA A 370 -4.10 -25.77 -2.23
CA ALA A 370 -4.03 -27.23 -2.30
C ALA A 370 -3.43 -27.77 -3.58
#